data_AF-B1PLK6-F1
#
_entry.id   AF-B1PLK6-F1
#
_cell.length_a   1.000
_cell.length_b   1.000
_cell.length_c   1.000
_cell.angle_alpha   90.00
_cell.angle_beta   90.00
_cell.angle_gamma   90.00
#
_symmetry.space_group_name_H-M   'P 1'
#
loop_
_entity.id
_entity.type
_entity.pdbx_description
1 polymer ?
#
loop_
_entity_poly.entity_id
_entity_poly.type
_entity_poly.pdbx_seq_one_letter_code
_entity_poly.pdbx_strand_id
1 'polypeptide(L)'
;MNSSVIQAVDAILSDYSQGRLIDRLQMPHRPDKEVVYDLLDQLFSILYYGYYPCPGRLADDPAEGLRMTVEDAMMRMRHLVISALPGDARYASWSTAELSEEAAEITDAFFRAIPSVRALLMTDLQ
;
A
#
# COMPACT_ATOMS: atom_id res chain seq x y z
N MET A 1 -34.21 -0.51 20.96
CA MET A 1 -33.71 0.14 19.73
C MET A 1 -34.86 0.91 19.09
N ASN A 2 -34.62 2.10 18.55
CA ASN A 2 -35.66 2.92 17.92
C ASN A 2 -36.18 2.25 16.64
N SER A 3 -37.51 2.09 16.49
CA SER A 3 -38.12 1.40 15.33
C SER A 3 -37.72 2.00 13.98
N SER A 4 -37.53 3.32 13.92
CA SER A 4 -37.06 4.05 12.73
C SER A 4 -35.62 3.69 12.31
N VAL A 5 -34.74 3.35 13.27
CA VAL A 5 -33.36 2.94 12.96
C VAL A 5 -33.34 1.57 12.29
N ILE A 6 -34.18 0.64 12.76
CA ILE A 6 -34.28 -0.71 12.19
C ILE A 6 -34.75 -0.63 10.73
N GLN A 7 -35.79 0.15 10.45
CA GLN A 7 -36.30 0.34 9.09
C GLN A 7 -35.26 0.93 8.14
N ALA A 8 -34.46 1.91 8.61
CA ALA A 8 -33.39 2.49 7.81
C ALA A 8 -32.28 1.48 7.50
N VAL A 9 -31.89 0.68 8.50
CA VAL A 9 -30.88 -0.38 8.34
C VAL A 9 -31.37 -1.44 7.34
N ASP A 10 -32.61 -1.90 7.47
CA ASP A 10 -33.19 -2.91 6.58
C ASP A 10 -33.28 -2.41 5.13
N ALA A 11 -33.67 -1.14 4.93
CA ALA A 11 -33.70 -0.53 3.60
C ALA A 11 -32.31 -0.45 2.97
N ILE A 12 -31.29 -0.07 3.74
CA ILE A 12 -29.90 -0.02 3.26
C ILE A 12 -29.41 -1.43 2.92
N LEU A 13 -29.61 -2.42 3.81
CA LEU A 13 -29.19 -3.80 3.56
C LEU A 13 -29.89 -4.39 2.33
N SER A 14 -31.16 -4.04 2.10
CA SER A 14 -31.88 -4.45 0.90
C SER A 14 -31.29 -3.80 -0.37
N ASP A 15 -30.82 -2.56 -0.31
CA ASP A 15 -30.13 -1.92 -1.45
C ASP A 15 -28.79 -2.62 -1.78
N TYR A 16 -28.06 -3.12 -0.79
CA TYR A 16 -26.86 -3.95 -1.02
C TYR A 16 -27.18 -5.33 -1.65
N SER A 17 -28.44 -5.74 -1.78
CA SER A 17 -28.81 -6.99 -2.47
C SER A 17 -28.93 -6.87 -3.99
N GLN A 18 -28.74 -5.67 -4.55
CA GLN A 18 -28.92 -5.38 -5.98
C GLN A 18 -27.81 -5.94 -6.89
N GLY A 19 -26.73 -6.51 -6.33
CA GLY A 19 -25.69 -7.22 -7.07
C GLY A 19 -24.74 -6.33 -7.88
N ARG A 20 -24.71 -5.01 -7.62
CA ARG A 20 -23.75 -4.07 -8.22
C ARG A 20 -22.36 -4.29 -7.63
N LEU A 21 -21.33 -3.80 -8.31
CA LEU A 21 -19.95 -3.86 -7.80
C LEU A 21 -19.77 -3.15 -6.45
N ILE A 22 -20.47 -2.03 -6.25
CA ILE A 22 -20.48 -1.26 -4.99
C ILE A 22 -21.18 -2.01 -3.85
N ASP A 23 -22.00 -3.02 -4.17
CA ASP A 23 -22.77 -3.77 -3.19
C ASP A 23 -21.94 -4.87 -2.49
N ARG A 24 -20.67 -5.05 -2.89
CA ARG A 24 -19.76 -6.01 -2.24
C ARG A 24 -19.40 -5.54 -0.84
N LEU A 25 -20.12 -6.07 0.15
CA LEU A 25 -19.89 -5.83 1.58
C LEU A 25 -18.51 -6.29 2.07
N GLN A 26 -17.89 -7.24 1.38
CA GLN A 26 -16.55 -7.73 1.65
C GLN A 26 -15.73 -7.66 0.36
N MET A 27 -14.58 -6.99 0.43
CA MET A 27 -13.58 -6.97 -0.63
C MET A 27 -12.32 -7.63 -0.10
N PRO A 28 -12.23 -8.97 -0.17
CA PRO A 28 -11.00 -9.67 0.22
C PRO A 28 -9.85 -9.18 -0.67
N HIS A 29 -8.64 -9.19 -0.13
CA HIS A 29 -7.41 -8.76 -0.83
C HIS A 29 -7.31 -7.26 -1.13
N ARG A 30 -8.15 -6.43 -0.51
CA ARG A 30 -7.92 -4.97 -0.49
C ARG A 30 -7.02 -4.63 0.70
N PRO A 31 -5.83 -4.04 0.47
CA PRO A 31 -4.99 -3.60 1.57
C PRO A 31 -5.68 -2.51 2.41
N ASP A 32 -5.38 -2.48 3.70
CA ASP A 32 -5.86 -1.43 4.61
C ASP A 32 -5.32 -0.08 4.13
N LYS A 33 -6.22 0.90 3.97
CA LYS A 33 -5.89 2.25 3.52
C LYS A 33 -4.87 2.92 4.42
N GLU A 34 -4.93 2.68 5.74
CA GLU A 34 -4.02 3.32 6.69
C GLU A 34 -2.59 2.78 6.50
N VAL A 35 -2.45 1.48 6.25
CA VAL A 35 -1.16 0.86 5.96
C VAL A 35 -0.58 1.37 4.63
N VAL A 36 -1.44 1.65 3.64
CA VAL A 36 -1.00 2.27 2.38
C VAL A 36 -0.55 3.71 2.61
N TYR A 37 -1.28 4.50 3.40
CA TYR A 37 -0.86 5.88 3.74
C TYR A 37 0.47 5.91 4.49
N ASP A 38 0.63 5.04 5.48
CA ASP A 38 1.89 4.94 6.24
C ASP A 38 3.09 4.62 5.31
N LEU A 39 2.90 3.72 4.33
CA LEU A 39 3.94 3.42 3.36
C LEU A 39 4.23 4.62 2.44
N LEU A 40 3.21 5.37 2.03
CA LEU A 40 3.39 6.57 1.22
C LEU A 40 4.21 7.62 1.96
N ASP A 41 3.92 7.87 3.24
CA ASP A 41 4.70 8.80 4.09
C ASP A 41 6.17 8.36 4.21
N GLN A 42 6.41 7.05 4.34
CA GLN A 42 7.76 6.50 4.34
C GLN A 42 8.45 6.64 2.96
N LEU A 43 7.73 6.48 1.86
CA LEU A 43 8.25 6.72 0.51
C LEU A 43 8.61 8.20 0.29
N PHE A 44 7.78 9.14 0.76
CA PHE A 44 8.11 10.57 0.74
C PHE A 44 9.41 10.86 1.51
N SER A 45 9.61 10.18 2.65
CA SER A 45 10.83 10.29 3.44
C SER A 45 12.07 9.80 2.70
N ILE A 46 11.93 8.84 1.79
CA ILE A 46 13.02 8.35 0.92
C ILE A 46 13.26 9.30 -0.26
N LEU A 47 12.19 9.74 -0.93
CA LEU A 47 12.27 10.63 -2.10
C LEU A 47 12.92 11.98 -1.75
N TYR A 48 12.56 12.49 -0.57
CA TYR A 48 12.98 13.80 -0.06
C TYR A 48 13.76 13.63 1.25
N TYR A 49 14.71 12.70 1.27
CA TYR A 49 15.51 12.42 2.46
C TYR A 49 16.17 13.70 3.00
N GLY A 50 15.97 13.94 4.31
CA GLY A 50 16.39 15.17 5.00
C GLY A 50 15.31 16.27 5.11
N TYR A 51 14.30 16.29 4.22
CA TYR A 51 13.21 17.28 4.27
C TYR A 51 12.04 16.81 5.12
N TYR A 52 11.66 15.53 5.00
CA TYR A 52 10.57 14.95 5.78
C TYR A 52 11.08 14.22 7.04
N PRO A 53 10.28 14.15 8.12
CA PRO A 53 10.57 13.30 9.27
C PRO A 53 10.77 11.86 8.81
N CYS A 54 11.85 11.23 9.26
CA CYS A 54 12.22 9.89 8.78
C CYS A 54 12.69 9.05 9.98
N PRO A 55 12.26 7.78 10.13
CA PRO A 55 12.68 6.92 11.23
C PRO A 55 14.21 6.76 11.32
N GLY A 56 14.89 6.67 10.19
CA GLY A 56 16.35 6.60 10.11
C GLY A 56 17.10 7.89 10.46
N ARG A 57 16.42 9.01 10.78
CA ARG A 57 17.07 10.29 11.12
C ARG A 57 17.83 10.24 12.46
N LEU A 58 17.57 9.24 13.29
CA LEU A 58 18.27 9.00 14.55
C LEU A 58 19.61 8.27 14.37
N ALA A 59 19.93 7.80 13.15
CA ALA A 59 21.21 7.18 12.87
C ALA A 59 22.33 8.24 12.87
N ASP A 60 23.51 7.87 13.38
CA ASP A 60 24.69 8.74 13.38
C ASP A 60 25.18 9.07 11.97
N ASP A 61 24.98 8.14 11.03
CA ASP A 61 25.26 8.31 9.59
C ASP A 61 23.94 8.43 8.80
N PRO A 62 23.68 9.56 8.11
CA PRO A 62 22.52 9.72 7.23
C PRO A 62 22.42 8.64 6.13
N ALA A 63 23.54 8.09 5.65
CA ALA A 63 23.53 7.04 4.65
C ALA A 63 22.98 5.72 5.22
N GLU A 64 23.38 5.37 6.43
CA GLU A 64 22.85 4.18 7.13
C GLU A 64 21.38 4.37 7.50
N GLY A 65 21.00 5.58 7.95
CA GLY A 65 19.61 5.93 8.20
C GLY A 65 18.72 5.81 6.96
N LEU A 66 19.19 6.27 5.80
CA LEU A 66 18.48 6.11 4.53
C LEU A 66 18.37 4.63 4.15
N ARG A 67 19.46 3.86 4.28
CA ARG A 67 19.48 2.42 3.99
C ARG A 67 18.42 1.67 4.80
N MET A 68 18.39 1.87 6.12
CA MET A 68 17.39 1.25 7.00
C MET A 68 15.97 1.62 6.59
N THR A 69 15.74 2.88 6.24
CA THR A 69 14.41 3.36 5.82
C THR A 69 13.95 2.71 4.52
N VAL A 70 14.86 2.54 3.56
CA VAL A 70 14.61 1.86 2.29
C VAL A 70 14.33 0.38 2.51
N GLU A 71 15.17 -0.32 3.28
CA GLU A 71 15.01 -1.75 3.56
C GLU A 71 13.66 -2.05 4.24
N ASP A 72 13.27 -1.22 5.23
CA ASP A 72 11.96 -1.35 5.89
C ASP A 72 10.79 -1.06 4.94
N ALA A 73 10.90 -0.03 4.09
CA ALA A 73 9.87 0.31 3.13
C ALA A 73 9.67 -0.79 2.08
N MET A 74 10.78 -1.39 1.61
CA MET A 74 10.75 -2.54 0.70
C MET A 74 10.01 -3.73 1.34
N MET A 75 10.34 -4.07 2.59
CA MET A 75 9.69 -5.17 3.29
C MET A 75 8.18 -4.92 3.45
N ARG A 76 7.78 -3.72 3.89
CA ARG A 76 6.36 -3.34 4.04
C ARG A 76 5.61 -3.39 2.71
N MET A 77 6.19 -2.83 1.66
CA MET A 77 5.60 -2.85 0.32
C MET A 77 5.41 -4.28 -0.18
N ARG A 78 6.41 -5.16 0.01
CA ARG A 78 6.30 -6.56 -0.37
C ARG A 78 5.13 -7.26 0.30
N HIS A 79 4.94 -7.07 1.62
CA HIS A 79 3.78 -7.63 2.32
C HIS A 79 2.44 -7.10 1.81
N LEU A 80 2.36 -5.80 1.50
CA LEU A 80 1.17 -5.21 0.90
C LEU A 80 0.87 -5.81 -0.48
N VAL A 81 1.88 -5.96 -1.34
CA VAL A 81 1.74 -6.55 -2.67
C VAL A 81 1.27 -8.01 -2.57
N ILE A 82 1.87 -8.83 -1.69
CA ILE A 82 1.42 -10.21 -1.44
C ILE A 82 -0.07 -10.24 -1.08
N SER A 83 -0.54 -9.33 -0.22
CA SER A 83 -1.94 -9.28 0.20
C SER A 83 -2.90 -8.88 -0.92
N ALA A 84 -2.42 -8.07 -1.87
CA ALA A 84 -3.21 -7.47 -2.94
C ALA A 84 -3.26 -8.32 -4.22
N LEU A 85 -2.20 -9.08 -4.51
CA LEU A 85 -2.08 -9.90 -5.72
C LEU A 85 -3.30 -10.81 -5.97
N PRO A 86 -3.83 -11.57 -4.99
CA PRO A 86 -4.97 -12.45 -5.23
C PRO A 86 -6.28 -11.72 -5.57
N GLY A 87 -6.34 -10.39 -5.41
CA GLY A 87 -7.45 -9.56 -5.87
C GLY A 87 -7.57 -9.50 -7.39
N ASP A 88 -6.51 -9.86 -8.12
CA ASP A 88 -6.52 -10.02 -9.58
C ASP A 88 -6.64 -11.50 -9.95
N ALA A 89 -7.56 -11.80 -10.87
CA ALA A 89 -7.88 -13.16 -11.31
C ALA A 89 -6.65 -13.93 -11.84
N ARG A 90 -5.62 -13.23 -12.32
CA ARG A 90 -4.36 -13.82 -12.80
C ARG A 90 -3.59 -14.54 -11.70
N TYR A 91 -3.68 -14.06 -10.45
CA TYR A 91 -2.92 -14.57 -9.31
C TYR A 91 -3.78 -15.35 -8.31
N ALA A 92 -5.10 -15.42 -8.53
CA ALA A 92 -6.04 -16.01 -7.57
C ALA A 92 -5.77 -17.49 -7.23
N SER A 93 -5.17 -18.24 -8.15
CA SER A 93 -4.82 -19.66 -7.96
C SER A 93 -3.35 -19.89 -7.60
N TRP A 94 -2.57 -18.83 -7.42
CA TRP A 94 -1.14 -18.95 -7.13
C TRP A 94 -0.92 -19.38 -5.68
N SER A 95 0.13 -20.16 -5.47
CA SER A 95 0.60 -20.55 -4.16
C SER A 95 1.27 -19.38 -3.43
N THR A 96 1.40 -19.50 -2.11
CA THR A 96 2.10 -18.50 -1.28
C THR A 96 3.54 -18.25 -1.76
N ALA A 97 4.22 -19.28 -2.27
CA ALA A 97 5.59 -19.15 -2.79
C ALA A 97 5.62 -18.32 -4.07
N GLU A 98 4.75 -18.62 -5.04
CA GLU A 98 4.64 -17.87 -6.30
C GLU A 98 4.24 -16.40 -6.04
N LEU A 99 3.29 -16.16 -5.13
CA LEU A 99 2.90 -14.80 -4.73
C LEU A 99 4.05 -14.04 -4.08
N SER A 100 4.87 -14.71 -3.27
CA SER A 100 6.03 -14.08 -2.62
C SER A 100 7.13 -13.73 -3.61
N GLU A 101 7.36 -14.56 -4.62
CA GLU A 101 8.35 -14.33 -5.68
C GLU A 101 7.92 -13.14 -6.56
N GLU A 102 6.68 -13.14 -7.04
CA GLU A 102 6.13 -12.03 -7.82
C GLU A 102 6.11 -10.72 -7.04
N ALA A 103 5.71 -10.75 -5.78
CA ALA A 103 5.73 -9.56 -4.94
C ALA A 103 7.15 -9.04 -4.71
N ALA A 104 8.15 -9.92 -4.64
CA ALA A 104 9.54 -9.52 -4.55
C ALA A 104 9.99 -8.82 -5.84
N GLU A 105 9.72 -9.40 -7.01
CA GLU A 105 10.06 -8.82 -8.31
C GLU A 105 9.39 -7.45 -8.52
N ILE A 106 8.10 -7.32 -8.22
CA ILE A 106 7.36 -6.05 -8.31
C ILE A 106 7.99 -4.99 -7.40
N THR A 107 8.26 -5.37 -6.14
CA THR A 107 8.83 -4.44 -5.16
C THR A 107 10.24 -4.02 -5.56
N ASP A 108 11.08 -4.96 -5.98
CA ASP A 108 12.46 -4.68 -6.39
C ASP A 108 12.49 -3.78 -7.63
N ALA A 109 11.62 -4.03 -8.61
CA ALA A 109 11.47 -3.18 -9.79
C ALA A 109 11.03 -1.76 -9.42
N PHE A 110 10.06 -1.62 -8.50
CA PHE A 110 9.60 -0.30 -8.02
C PHE A 110 10.74 0.49 -7.36
N PHE A 111 11.50 -0.14 -6.45
CA PHE A 111 12.59 0.54 -5.74
C PHE A 111 13.78 0.86 -6.67
N ARG A 112 14.06 0.02 -7.68
CA ARG A 112 15.05 0.34 -8.73
C ARG A 112 14.65 1.56 -9.57
N ALA A 113 13.37 1.88 -9.67
CA ALA A 113 12.88 3.06 -10.39
C ALA A 113 12.93 4.36 -9.56
N ILE A 114 13.09 4.28 -8.23
CA ILE A 114 13.09 5.44 -7.33
C ILE A 114 14.09 6.53 -7.75
N PRO A 115 15.35 6.24 -8.15
CA PRO A 115 16.27 7.28 -8.63
C PRO A 115 15.72 8.07 -9.83
N SER A 116 15.07 7.40 -10.79
CA SER A 116 14.45 8.03 -11.94
C SER A 116 13.25 8.90 -11.55
N VAL A 117 12.44 8.43 -10.60
CA VAL A 117 11.32 9.21 -10.04
C VAL A 117 11.84 10.46 -9.34
N ARG A 118 12.91 10.37 -8.55
CA ARG A 118 13.53 11.53 -7.90
C ARG A 118 14.07 12.54 -8.92
N ALA A 119 14.66 12.07 -10.02
CA ALA A 119 15.12 12.94 -11.10
C ALA A 119 13.96 13.70 -11.77
N LEU A 120 12.81 13.05 -11.94
CA LEU A 120 11.59 13.69 -12.45
C LEU A 120 11.01 14.70 -11.44
N LEU A 121 10.90 14.33 -10.17
CA LEU A 121 10.38 15.25 -9.13
C LEU A 121 11.24 16.53 -9.00
N MET A 122 12.53 16.45 -9.29
CA MET A 122 13.40 17.63 -9.34
C MET A 122 12.96 18.64 -10.41
N THR A 123 12.37 18.21 -11.52
CA THR A 123 11.87 19.12 -12.56
C THR A 123 10.58 19.84 -12.15
N ASP A 124 9.81 19.26 -11.22
CA ASP A 124 8.55 19.85 -10.73
C ASP A 124 8.79 20.94 -9.66
N LEU A 125 10.01 21.01 -9.11
CA LEU A 125 10.43 22.04 -8.15
C LEU A 125 11.00 23.30 -8.81
N GLN A 126 11.14 23.31 -10.15
CA GLN A 126 11.64 24.42 -10.95
C GLN A 126 10.50 25.31 -11.47
#